data_AF-A0A7K0KCY9-F1
#
_entry.id   AF-A0A7K0KCY9-F1
#
_cell.length_a   1.000
_cell.length_b   1.000
_cell.length_c   1.000
_cell.angle_alpha   90.00
_cell.angle_beta   90.00
_cell.angle_gamma   90.00
#
_symmetry.space_group_name_H-M   'P 1'
#
loop_
_entity.id
_entity.type
_entity.pdbx_description
1 polymer ?
#
loop_
_entity_poly.entity_id
_entity_poly.type
_entity_poly.pdbx_seq_one_letter_code
_entity_poly.pdbx_strand_id
1 'polypeptide(L)' 'MDKNTFKQEISDYTARGGKFAFAFGDIHFPVIYHEVLNMLGVKMPTHEVFVPIDYTHDLSDNLDMLMNKLLEKYPQLTD' A
#
# COMPACT_ATOMS: atom_id res chain seq x y z
N MET A 1 4.87 13.78 9.34
CA MET A 1 3.45 13.50 9.63
C MET A 1 3.35 12.65 10.90
N ASP A 2 2.26 12.73 11.66
CA ASP A 2 2.02 11.81 12.79
C ASP A 2 1.13 10.62 12.39
N LYS A 3 1.09 9.59 13.24
CA LYS A 3 0.33 8.36 12.97
C LYS A 3 -1.18 8.60 12.79
N ASN A 4 -1.76 9.59 13.48
CA ASN A 4 -3.18 9.88 13.36
C ASN A 4 -3.49 10.56 12.03
N THR A 5 -2.64 11.47 11.57
CA THR A 5 -2.76 12.08 10.24
C THR A 5 -2.66 11.01 9.15
N PHE A 6 -1.70 10.09 9.23
CA PHE A 6 -1.57 9.00 8.24
C PHE A 6 -2.82 8.10 8.18
N LYS A 7 -3.41 7.79 9.34
CA LYS A 7 -4.69 7.06 9.43
C LYS A 7 -5.84 7.82 8.79
N GLN A 8 -5.88 9.14 8.99
CA GLN A 8 -6.88 9.98 8.36
C GLN A 8 -6.72 9.97 6.84
N GLU A 9 -5.50 10.03 6.30
CA GLU A 9 -5.26 9.94 4.85
C GLU A 9 -5.77 8.61 4.26
N ILE A 10 -5.54 7.48 4.93
CA ILE A 10 -6.07 6.17 4.52
C ILE A 10 -7.61 6.16 4.57
N SER A 11 -8.19 6.71 5.65
CA SER A 11 -9.64 6.81 5.81
C SER A 11 -10.26 7.67 4.71
N ASP A 12 -9.65 8.81 4.39
CA ASP A 12 -10.14 9.74 3.35
C ASP A 12 -10.04 9.11 1.96
N TYR A 13 -9.00 8.32 1.71
CA TYR A 13 -8.84 7.57 0.46
C TYR A 13 -9.96 6.54 0.27
N THR A 14 -10.23 5.74 1.31
CA THR A 14 -11.26 4.68 1.25
C THR A 14 -12.69 5.24 1.26
N ALA A 15 -12.94 6.33 2.00
CA ALA A 15 -14.25 6.98 2.08
C ALA A 15 -14.73 7.54 0.73
N ARG A 16 -13.83 7.84 -0.20
CA ARG A 16 -14.16 8.31 -1.56
C ARG A 16 -14.60 7.18 -2.50
N GLY A 17 -14.83 5.97 -1.98
CA GLY A 17 -15.21 4.79 -2.77
C GLY A 17 -14.03 4.11 -3.45
N GLY A 18 -12.80 4.56 -3.16
CA GLY A 18 -11.58 3.92 -3.64
C GLY A 18 -11.37 2.57 -2.96
N LYS A 19 -11.14 1.51 -3.74
CA LYS A 19 -10.54 0.29 -3.20
C LYS A 19 -9.09 0.60 -2.89
N PHE A 20 -8.68 0.44 -1.64
CA PHE A 20 -7.27 0.57 -1.25
C PHE A 20 -6.51 -0.66 -1.77
N ALA A 21 -6.17 -0.61 -3.06
CA ALA A 21 -5.65 -1.73 -3.82
C ALA A 21 -4.81 -1.21 -5.00
N PHE A 22 -3.78 -1.97 -5.37
CA PHE A 22 -3.09 -1.78 -6.64
C PHE A 22 -3.77 -2.56 -7.75
N ALA A 23 -3.88 -1.97 -8.93
CA ALA A 23 -4.53 -2.57 -10.09
C ALA A 23 -3.49 -2.84 -11.20
N PHE A 24 -3.53 -4.05 -11.74
CA PHE A 24 -2.71 -4.51 -12.86
C PHE A 24 -3.65 -5.21 -13.86
N GLY A 25 -4.11 -4.46 -14.86
CA GLY A 25 -5.19 -4.91 -15.75
C GLY A 25 -6.46 -5.23 -14.95
N ASP A 26 -6.96 -6.46 -15.09
CA ASP A 26 -8.14 -6.94 -14.35
C ASP A 26 -7.82 -7.37 -12.91
N ILE A 27 -6.54 -7.55 -12.58
CA ILE A 27 -6.10 -8.04 -11.28
C ILE A 27 -5.99 -6.88 -10.29
N HIS A 28 -6.59 -7.04 -9.13
CA HIS A 28 -6.53 -6.05 -8.05
C HIS A 28 -5.91 -6.70 -6.81
N PHE A 29 -4.81 -6.15 -6.32
CA PHE A 29 -4.17 -6.58 -5.09
C PHE A 29 -4.49 -5.62 -3.95
N PRO A 30 -5.18 -6.07 -2.89
CA PRO A 30 -5.49 -5.21 -1.74
C PRO A 30 -4.23 -4.70 -1.06
N VAL A 31 -4.21 -3.40 -0.75
CA VAL A 31 -3.24 -2.79 0.15
C VAL A 31 -3.81 -2.85 1.57
N ILE A 32 -2.95 -3.20 2.53
CA ILE A 32 -3.30 -3.41 3.93
C ILE A 32 -2.41 -2.52 4.79
N TYR A 33 -3.02 -1.77 5.70
CA TYR A 33 -2.32 -1.04 6.74
C TYR A 33 -2.25 -1.85 8.03
N HIS A 34 -1.04 -2.27 8.43
CA HIS A 34 -0.78 -2.96 9.67
C HIS A 34 -0.39 -1.95 10.77
N GLU A 35 -1.40 -1.41 11.44
CA GLU A 35 -1.22 -0.34 12.43
C GLU A 35 -0.27 -0.71 13.57
N VAL A 36 -0.35 -1.93 14.10
CA VAL A 36 0.48 -2.37 15.24
C VAL A 36 1.95 -2.49 14.84
N LEU A 37 2.22 -2.89 13.59
CA LEU A 37 3.56 -3.13 13.08
C LEU A 37 4.16 -1.89 12.39
N ASN A 38 3.37 -0.83 12.21
CA ASN A 38 3.71 0.34 11.39
C ASN A 38 4.21 -0.06 9.98
N MET A 39 3.46 -0.95 9.32
CA MET A 39 3.77 -1.43 7.97
C MET A 39 2.60 -1.24 7.02
N LEU A 40 2.92 -1.02 5.75
CA LEU A 40 1.98 -1.18 4.64
C LEU A 40 2.32 -2.47 3.89
N GLY A 41 1.29 -3.21 3.50
CA GLY A 41 1.41 -4.47 2.80
C GLY A 41 0.53 -4.54 1.56
N VAL A 42 0.92 -5.34 0.58
CA VAL A 42 0.08 -5.78 -0.53
C VAL A 42 -0.20 -7.27 -0.34
N LYS A 43 -1.48 -7.63 -0.36
CA LYS A 43 -1.92 -9.01 -0.28
C LYS A 43 -1.84 -9.68 -1.64
N MET A 44 -0.81 -10.50 -1.83
CA MET A 44 -0.68 -11.38 -2.99
C MET A 44 -1.37 -12.73 -2.72
N PRO A 45 -1.67 -13.53 -3.75
CA PRO A 45 -2.36 -14.82 -3.58
C PRO A 45 -1.65 -15.81 -2.66
N THR A 46 -0.31 -15.77 -2.60
CA THR A 46 0.50 -16.73 -1.84
C THR A 46 1.26 -16.11 -0.67
N HIS A 47 1.54 -14.80 -0.70
CA HIS A 47 2.35 -14.10 0.30
C HIS A 47 1.93 -12.63 0.43
N GLU A 48 2.38 -11.95 1.48
CA GLU A 48 2.25 -10.50 1.59
C GLU A 48 3.62 -9.83 1.31
N VAL A 49 3.60 -8.75 0.53
CA VAL A 49 4.76 -7.87 0.36
C VAL A 49 4.56 -6.67 1.26
N PHE A 50 5.49 -6.40 2.17
CA PHE A 50 5.37 -5.30 3.11
C PHE A 50 6.58 -4.37 3.08
N VAL A 51 6.33 -3.10 3.42
CA VAL A 51 7.33 -2.07 3.68
C VAL A 51 7.00 -1.38 5.00
N PRO A 52 8.03 -0.96 5.78
CA PRO A 52 7.79 -0.09 6.92
C PRO A 52 7.23 1.25 6.45
N ILE A 53 6.36 1.85 7.26
CA ILE A 53 5.84 3.19 6.98
C ILE A 53 6.88 4.21 7.40
N ASP A 54 7.17 5.12 6.49
CA ASP A 54 7.92 6.33 6.78
C ASP A 54 6.96 7.49 7.04
N TYR A 55 6.82 7.85 8.32
CA TYR A 55 5.98 8.96 8.75
C TYR A 55 6.55 10.34 8.40
N THR A 56 7.77 10.42 7.85
CA THR A 56 8.28 11.69 7.30
C THR A 56 7.69 12.02 5.93
N HIS A 57 7.15 11.01 5.24
CA HIS A 57 6.52 11.09 3.93
C HIS A 57 4.99 10.96 4.00
N ASP A 58 4.29 11.31 2.93
CA ASP A 58 2.83 11.19 2.85
C ASP A 58 2.37 9.75 2.50
N LEU A 59 1.06 9.50 2.50
CA LEU A 59 0.53 8.19 2.10
C LEU A 59 0.93 7.81 0.66
N SER A 60 0.97 8.75 -0.27
CA SER A 60 1.30 8.49 -1.68
C SER A 60 2.74 7.99 -1.82
N ASP A 61 3.69 8.67 -1.19
CA ASP A 61 5.10 8.29 -1.19
C ASP A 61 5.31 6.87 -0.62
N ASN A 62 4.61 6.56 0.47
CA ASN A 62 4.66 5.24 1.09
C ASN A 62 4.05 4.15 0.18
N LEU A 63 3.00 4.47 -0.58
CA LEU A 63 2.42 3.58 -1.59
C LEU A 63 3.37 3.37 -2.77
N ASP A 64 4.07 4.41 -3.22
CA ASP A 64 5.07 4.30 -4.30
C ASP A 64 6.24 3.40 -3.88
N MET A 65 6.73 3.53 -2.64
CA MET A 65 7.73 2.61 -2.09
C MET A 65 7.24 1.16 -2.07
N LEU A 66 5.99 0.94 -1.67
CA LEU A 66 5.38 -0.38 -1.66
C LEU A 66 5.20 -0.94 -3.08
N MET A 67 4.81 -0.10 -4.04
CA MET A 67 4.69 -0.46 -5.45
C MET A 67 6.04 -0.86 -6.03
N ASN A 68 7.09 -0.06 -5.80
CA ASN A 68 8.44 -0.37 -6.25
C ASN A 68 8.92 -1.71 -5.68
N LYS A 69 8.74 -1.93 -4.37
CA LYS A 69 9.04 -3.21 -3.69
C LYS A 69 8.28 -4.39 -4.30
N LEU A 70 7.02 -4.18 -4.66
CA LEU A 70 6.18 -5.19 -5.29
C LEU A 70 6.73 -5.56 -6.67
N LEU A 71 7.05 -4.57 -7.49
CA LEU A 71 7.56 -4.77 -8.86
C LEU A 71 8.98 -5.34 -8.89
N GLU A 72 9.82 -4.99 -7.92
CA GLU A 72 11.14 -5.64 -7.74
C GLU A 72 11.00 -7.15 -7.50
N LYS A 73 9.97 -7.56 -6.74
CA LYS A 73 9.71 -8.98 -6.44
C LYS A 73 8.90 -9.68 -7.53
N TYR A 74 8.04 -8.95 -8.22
CA TYR A 74 7.11 -9.47 -9.21
C TYR A 74 7.13 -8.60 -10.49
N PRO A 75 8.25 -8.59 -11.24
CA PRO A 75 8.37 -7.77 -12.45
C PRO A 75 7.35 -8.17 -13.54
N GLN A 76 6.84 -9.40 -13.49
CA GLN A 76 5.80 -9.89 -14.41
C GLN A 76 4.43 -9.21 -14.26
N LEU A 77 4.25 -8.32 -13.27
CA LEU A 77 3.00 -7.55 -13.14
C LEU A 77 2.92 -6.38 -14.12
N THR A 78 4.05 -5.99 -14.72
CA THR A 78 4.15 -4.88 -15.69
C THR A 78 4.38 -5.32 -17.13
N ASP A 79 4.69 -6.60 -17.35
CA ASP A 79 4.82 -7.25 -18.68
C ASP A 79 3.45 -7.75 -19.20
#